data_AF-A0A4Y1R9U0-F1
#
_entry.id   AF-A0A4Y1R9U0-F1
#
_cell.length_a   1.000
_cell.length_b   1.000
_cell.length_c   1.000
_cell.angle_alpha   90.00
_cell.angle_beta   90.00
_cell.angle_gamma   90.00
#
_symmetry.space_group_name_H-M   'P 1'
#
loop_
_entity.id
_entity.type
_entity.pdbx_description
1 polymer ?
#
loop_
_entity_poly.entity_id
_entity_poly.type
_entity_poly.pdbx_seq_one_letter_code
_entity_poly.pdbx_strand_id
1 'polypeptide(L)'
;MSFSRILQRAFCTSTQPNPTTRQSIKAISTDLYKERNLKRLVEKFKKSSEIYRFRTKTSIYEDAVRRLAAAKRFKWIEEILEDQKKYPDFSNEGFAVRLVSLYGKAGMLENAQKVFDEMPDKNCERTVLSFNALLAACINSKKFDKVDEVFRGSRRSCQLNRMWCPIIL
;
A
#
# COMPACT_ATOMS: atom_id res chain seq x y z
N MET A 1 -21.01 -5.87 63.04
CA MET A 1 -22.35 -5.37 62.67
C MET A 1 -22.19 -4.62 61.34
N SER A 2 -22.10 -5.33 60.20
CA SER A 2 -23.23 -5.60 59.28
C SER A 2 -24.17 -4.40 59.11
N PHE A 3 -24.29 -3.85 57.89
CA PHE A 3 -25.48 -4.04 57.05
C PHE A 3 -25.25 -3.50 55.64
N SER A 4 -25.31 -4.43 54.70
CA SER A 4 -25.34 -4.27 53.25
C SER A 4 -26.59 -3.50 52.80
N ARG A 5 -26.46 -2.60 51.82
CA ARG A 5 -27.59 -2.16 50.99
C ARG A 5 -27.28 -2.46 49.53
N ILE A 6 -27.85 -3.56 49.08
CA ILE A 6 -27.88 -4.01 47.69
C ILE A 6 -28.92 -3.14 46.98
N LEU A 7 -28.50 -2.32 46.03
CA LEU A 7 -29.41 -1.74 45.03
C LEU A 7 -29.43 -2.67 43.82
N GLN A 8 -30.49 -3.47 43.71
CA GLN A 8 -30.88 -4.13 42.47
C GLN A 8 -31.24 -3.07 41.44
N ARG A 9 -30.61 -3.13 40.27
CA ARG A 9 -31.21 -2.63 39.03
C ARG A 9 -31.21 -3.76 38.00
N ALA A 10 -32.41 -4.08 37.55
CA ALA A 10 -32.71 -5.13 36.61
C ALA A 10 -32.45 -4.68 35.17
N PHE A 11 -32.01 -5.65 34.36
CA PHE A 11 -32.06 -5.79 32.90
C PHE A 11 -31.63 -4.63 31.98
N CYS A 12 -30.55 -4.89 31.25
CA CYS A 12 -30.47 -4.64 29.81
C CYS A 12 -29.65 -5.78 29.19
N THR A 13 -30.30 -6.64 28.41
CA THR A 13 -29.63 -7.59 27.54
C THR A 13 -28.83 -6.81 26.51
N SER A 14 -27.54 -6.64 26.75
CA SER A 14 -26.62 -6.19 25.71
C SER A 14 -26.61 -7.24 24.62
N THR A 15 -27.30 -6.94 23.51
CA THR A 15 -27.12 -7.59 22.22
C THR A 15 -25.63 -7.53 21.92
N GLN A 16 -24.93 -8.65 22.13
CA GLN A 16 -23.55 -8.79 21.72
C GLN A 16 -23.49 -8.59 20.20
N PRO A 17 -22.64 -7.68 19.67
CA PRO A 17 -22.36 -7.70 18.25
C PRO A 17 -21.72 -9.06 17.92
N ASN A 18 -22.25 -9.72 16.90
CA ASN A 18 -21.77 -10.98 16.34
C ASN A 18 -20.23 -11.07 16.33
N PRO A 19 -19.61 -12.22 16.68
CA PRO A 19 -18.18 -12.39 16.52
C PRO A 19 -17.89 -12.45 15.02
N THR A 20 -17.56 -11.30 14.42
CA THR A 20 -16.81 -11.29 13.16
C THR A 20 -15.57 -12.12 13.44
N THR A 21 -15.49 -13.30 12.84
CA THR A 21 -14.41 -14.26 13.05
C THR A 21 -13.10 -13.50 13.01
N ARG A 22 -12.37 -13.44 14.14
CA ARG A 22 -11.10 -12.72 14.23
C ARG A 22 -10.06 -13.52 13.43
N GLN A 23 -10.16 -13.48 12.11
CA GLN A 23 -9.24 -14.17 11.22
C GLN A 23 -7.87 -13.55 11.44
N SER A 24 -6.92 -14.38 11.86
CA SER A 24 -5.56 -13.92 12.06
C SER A 24 -4.96 -13.51 10.71
N ILE A 25 -4.13 -12.47 10.69
CA ILE A 25 -3.45 -12.02 9.46
C ILE A 25 -2.64 -13.17 8.82
N LYS A 26 -2.15 -14.12 9.62
CA LYS A 26 -1.47 -15.32 9.12
C LYS A 26 -2.41 -16.24 8.35
N ALA A 27 -3.66 -16.41 8.81
CA ALA A 27 -4.66 -17.19 8.10
C ALA A 27 -5.04 -16.53 6.77
N ILE A 28 -5.26 -15.21 6.77
CA ILE A 28 -5.55 -14.43 5.55
C ILE A 28 -4.38 -14.54 4.55
N SER A 29 -3.15 -14.33 5.01
CA SER A 29 -1.95 -14.46 4.17
C SER A 29 -1.84 -15.86 3.56
N THR A 30 -2.13 -16.91 4.33
CA THR A 30 -2.08 -18.29 3.86
C THR A 30 -3.18 -18.58 2.83
N ASP A 31 -4.39 -18.07 3.05
CA ASP A 31 -5.51 -18.23 2.11
C ASP A 31 -5.23 -17.54 0.77
N LEU A 32 -4.75 -16.30 0.79
CA LEU A 32 -4.37 -15.56 -0.42
C LEU A 32 -3.22 -16.23 -1.17
N TYR A 33 -2.21 -16.74 -0.46
CA TYR A 33 -1.09 -17.45 -1.07
C TYR A 33 -1.55 -18.73 -1.80
N LYS A 34 -2.50 -19.48 -1.22
CA LYS A 34 -3.02 -20.72 -1.79
C LYS A 34 -4.08 -20.52 -2.88
N GLU A 35 -4.70 -19.35 -2.98
CA GLU A 35 -5.76 -19.06 -3.94
C GLU A 35 -5.24 -19.08 -5.38
N ARG A 36 -5.58 -20.10 -6.17
CA ARG A 36 -5.07 -20.25 -7.56
C ARG A 36 -5.82 -19.36 -8.55
N ASN A 37 -7.08 -19.03 -8.28
CA ASN A 37 -7.87 -18.21 -9.17
C ASN A 37 -7.52 -16.73 -8.97
N LEU A 38 -6.88 -16.14 -9.97
CA LEU A 38 -6.39 -14.75 -9.91
C LEU A 38 -7.52 -13.71 -9.73
N LYS A 39 -8.74 -13.98 -10.22
CA LYS A 39 -9.87 -13.09 -9.99
C LYS A 39 -10.32 -13.14 -8.53
N ARG A 40 -10.45 -14.35 -7.97
CA ARG A 40 -10.76 -14.54 -6.54
C ARG A 40 -9.67 -13.98 -5.64
N LEU A 41 -8.41 -14.06 -6.05
CA LEU A 41 -7.28 -13.45 -5.36
C LEU A 41 -7.50 -11.94 -5.21
N VAL A 42 -7.86 -11.24 -6.29
CA VAL A 42 -8.14 -9.79 -6.28
C VAL A 42 -9.32 -9.46 -5.35
N GLU A 43 -10.42 -10.21 -5.46
CA GLU A 43 -11.61 -10.02 -4.62
C GLU A 43 -11.28 -10.20 -3.12
N LYS A 44 -10.59 -11.30 -2.77
CA LYS A 44 -10.16 -11.58 -1.40
C LYS A 44 -9.15 -10.55 -0.88
N PHE A 45 -8.24 -10.09 -1.74
CA PHE A 45 -7.25 -9.07 -1.39
C PHE A 45 -7.95 -7.76 -1.00
N LYS A 46 -8.86 -7.26 -1.84
CA LYS A 46 -9.61 -6.02 -1.58
C LYS A 46 -10.46 -6.13 -0.31
N LYS A 47 -11.13 -7.27 -0.11
CA LYS A 47 -11.87 -7.53 1.13
C LYS A 47 -10.95 -7.51 2.36
N SER A 48 -9.75 -8.07 2.24
CA SER A 48 -8.77 -8.09 3.34
C SER A 48 -8.13 -6.71 3.59
N SER A 49 -8.06 -5.85 2.58
CA SER A 49 -7.54 -4.48 2.68
C SER A 49 -8.36 -3.58 3.60
N GLU A 50 -9.61 -3.91 3.92
CA GLU A 50 -10.39 -3.20 4.95
C GLU A 50 -9.70 -3.26 6.33
N ILE A 51 -8.93 -4.32 6.59
CA ILE A 51 -8.23 -4.53 7.85
C ILE A 51 -6.89 -3.76 7.84
N TYR A 52 -6.74 -2.79 8.75
CA TYR A 52 -5.49 -2.02 8.89
C TYR A 52 -4.25 -2.91 9.04
N ARG A 53 -4.31 -3.94 9.90
CA ARG A 53 -3.18 -4.87 10.13
C ARG A 53 -2.79 -5.68 8.90
N PHE A 54 -3.68 -5.83 7.91
CA PHE A 54 -3.37 -6.44 6.64
C PHE A 54 -2.56 -5.48 5.76
N ARG A 55 -2.98 -4.21 5.70
CA ARG A 55 -2.32 -3.17 4.90
C ARG A 55 -0.86 -2.91 5.30
N THR A 56 -0.47 -3.23 6.54
CA THR A 56 0.94 -3.15 6.97
C THR A 56 1.82 -4.30 6.48
N LYS A 57 1.27 -5.35 5.86
CA LYS A 57 2.02 -6.54 5.43
C LYS A 57 2.49 -6.46 3.98
N THR A 58 3.68 -5.89 3.80
CA THR A 58 4.32 -5.73 2.48
C THR A 58 4.45 -7.04 1.70
N SER A 59 4.79 -8.16 2.35
CA SER A 59 4.99 -9.45 1.66
C SER A 59 3.72 -9.95 0.94
N ILE A 60 2.53 -9.65 1.46
CA ILE A 60 1.26 -10.05 0.82
C ILE A 60 1.05 -9.28 -0.49
N TYR A 61 1.39 -7.99 -0.49
CA TYR A 61 1.32 -7.15 -1.67
C TYR A 61 2.32 -7.62 -2.73
N GLU A 62 3.55 -7.88 -2.32
CA GLU A 62 4.61 -8.33 -3.22
C GLU A 62 4.25 -9.67 -3.88
N ASP A 63 3.71 -10.63 -3.13
CA ASP A 63 3.27 -11.90 -3.71
C ASP A 63 2.12 -11.72 -4.71
N ALA A 64 1.09 -10.96 -4.32
CA ALA A 64 -0.08 -10.72 -5.19
C ALA A 64 0.34 -10.02 -6.50
N VAL A 65 1.11 -8.93 -6.41
CA VAL A 65 1.59 -8.17 -7.57
C VAL A 65 2.50 -9.04 -8.44
N ARG A 66 3.46 -9.77 -7.85
CA ARG A 66 4.36 -10.66 -8.60
C ARG A 66 3.56 -11.72 -9.38
N ARG A 67 2.56 -12.35 -8.76
CA ARG A 67 1.74 -13.39 -9.40
C ARG A 67 0.86 -12.83 -10.51
N LEU A 68 0.25 -11.67 -10.30
CA LEU A 68 -0.55 -11.00 -11.33
C LEU A 68 0.32 -10.53 -12.51
N ALA A 69 1.53 -10.02 -12.22
CA ALA A 69 2.48 -9.58 -13.25
C ALA A 69 2.98 -10.77 -14.09
N ALA A 70 3.34 -11.88 -13.44
CA ALA A 70 3.72 -13.11 -14.13
C ALA A 70 2.61 -13.63 -15.07
N ALA A 71 1.35 -13.44 -14.69
CA ALA A 71 0.18 -13.78 -15.50
C ALA A 71 -0.24 -12.67 -16.50
N LYS A 72 0.54 -11.58 -16.62
CA LYS A 72 0.27 -10.40 -17.45
C LYS A 72 -1.10 -9.75 -17.19
N ARG A 73 -1.60 -9.82 -15.95
CA ARG A 73 -2.89 -9.26 -15.52
C ARG A 73 -2.72 -7.83 -14.96
N PHE A 74 -2.15 -6.93 -15.75
CA PHE A 74 -1.82 -5.57 -15.32
C PHE A 74 -3.03 -4.76 -14.85
N LYS A 75 -4.20 -4.93 -15.48
CA LYS A 75 -5.47 -4.31 -15.04
C LYS A 75 -5.82 -4.66 -13.59
N TRP A 76 -5.57 -5.90 -13.17
CA TRP A 76 -5.84 -6.33 -11.80
C TRP A 76 -4.80 -5.84 -10.80
N ILE A 77 -3.54 -5.63 -11.24
CA ILE A 77 -2.52 -4.96 -10.42
C ILE A 77 -2.94 -3.52 -10.15
N GLU A 78 -3.33 -2.81 -11.21
CA GLU A 78 -3.84 -1.45 -11.09
C GLU A 78 -5.04 -1.41 -10.15
N GLU A 79 -6.00 -2.31 -10.31
CA GLU A 79 -7.18 -2.37 -9.46
C GLU A 79 -6.84 -2.54 -7.96
N ILE A 80 -5.96 -3.48 -7.60
CA ILE A 80 -5.64 -3.70 -6.17
C ILE A 80 -4.82 -2.56 -5.56
N LEU A 81 -3.95 -1.91 -6.35
CA LEU A 81 -3.07 -0.85 -5.85
C LEU A 81 -3.78 0.51 -5.83
N GLU A 82 -4.62 0.82 -6.81
CA GLU A 82 -5.48 2.02 -6.80
C GLU A 82 -6.49 1.96 -5.65
N ASP A 83 -7.06 0.78 -5.37
CA ASP A 83 -7.98 0.59 -4.22
C ASP A 83 -7.32 0.94 -2.88
N GLN A 84 -5.99 0.92 -2.78
CA GLN A 84 -5.29 1.27 -1.55
C GLN A 84 -5.23 2.76 -1.28
N LYS A 85 -5.35 3.61 -2.31
CA LYS A 85 -5.22 5.07 -2.17
C LYS A 85 -6.39 5.71 -1.40
N LYS A 86 -7.49 4.99 -1.21
CA LYS A 86 -8.65 5.44 -0.43
C LYS A 86 -8.42 5.38 1.09
N TYR A 87 -7.43 4.60 1.54
CA TYR A 87 -7.14 4.43 2.96
C TYR A 87 -6.24 5.56 3.49
N PRO A 88 -6.39 5.94 4.76
CA PRO A 88 -5.60 7.02 5.37
C PRO A 88 -4.10 6.72 5.39
N ASP A 89 -3.70 5.46 5.28
CA ASP A 89 -2.30 5.05 5.23
C ASP A 89 -1.54 5.67 4.05
N PHE A 90 -2.22 6.10 2.98
CA PHE A 90 -1.57 6.69 1.81
C PHE A 90 -0.88 8.03 2.12
N SER A 91 -1.28 8.76 3.16
CA SER A 91 -0.57 9.97 3.60
C SER A 91 0.79 9.66 4.25
N ASN A 92 1.05 8.39 4.60
CA ASN A 92 2.36 7.95 5.06
C ASN A 92 3.29 7.69 3.87
N GLU A 93 4.43 8.39 3.82
CA GLU A 93 5.39 8.24 2.72
C GLU A 93 5.81 6.79 2.50
N GLY A 94 6.10 6.03 3.55
CA GLY A 94 6.51 4.62 3.43
C GLY A 94 5.43 3.74 2.76
N PHE A 95 4.15 4.03 3.00
CA PHE A 95 3.06 3.34 2.34
C PHE A 95 2.97 3.70 0.85
N ALA A 96 3.03 5.00 0.52
CA ALA A 96 2.98 5.49 -0.86
C ALA A 96 4.19 5.00 -1.69
N VAL A 97 5.40 5.08 -1.12
CA VAL A 97 6.65 4.56 -1.71
C VAL A 97 6.56 3.08 -2.03
N ARG A 98 5.91 2.30 -1.18
CA ARG A 98 5.70 0.88 -1.45
C ARG A 98 4.79 0.69 -2.67
N LEU A 99 3.75 1.49 -2.84
CA LEU A 99 2.90 1.40 -4.05
C LEU A 99 3.71 1.75 -5.32
N VAL A 100 4.51 2.83 -5.29
CA VAL A 100 5.45 3.19 -6.38
C VAL A 100 6.36 2.00 -6.71
N SER A 101 6.98 1.40 -5.70
CA SER A 101 7.89 0.26 -5.85
C SER A 101 7.19 -0.98 -6.44
N LEU A 102 5.95 -1.25 -6.02
CA LEU A 102 5.18 -2.40 -6.52
C LEU A 102 4.82 -2.24 -8.00
N TYR A 103 4.39 -1.05 -8.43
CA TYR A 103 4.19 -0.76 -9.85
C TYR A 103 5.49 -0.89 -10.64
N GLY A 104 6.61 -0.40 -10.09
CA GLY A 104 7.94 -0.57 -10.69
C GLY A 104 8.33 -2.03 -10.90
N LYS A 105 8.18 -2.88 -9.86
CA LYS A 105 8.41 -4.33 -9.94
C LYS A 105 7.50 -5.04 -10.94
N ALA A 106 6.30 -4.51 -11.18
CA ALA A 106 5.37 -5.01 -12.20
C ALA A 106 5.68 -4.49 -13.62
N GLY A 107 6.69 -3.63 -13.80
CA GLY A 107 7.02 -3.00 -15.08
C GLY A 107 6.06 -1.88 -15.51
N MET A 108 5.22 -1.40 -14.59
CA MET A 108 4.18 -0.39 -14.84
C MET A 108 4.68 1.01 -14.43
N LEU A 109 5.70 1.51 -15.11
CA LEU A 109 6.36 2.77 -14.76
C LEU A 109 5.41 3.97 -14.76
N GLU A 110 4.52 4.05 -15.74
CA GLU A 110 3.57 5.15 -15.87
C GLU A 110 2.65 5.23 -14.64
N ASN A 111 2.19 4.10 -14.13
CA ASN A 111 1.41 4.05 -12.90
C ASN A 111 2.27 4.38 -11.66
N ALA A 112 3.54 3.97 -11.63
CA ALA A 112 4.46 4.33 -10.54
C ALA A 112 4.67 5.86 -10.47
N GLN A 113 4.86 6.51 -11.63
CA GLN A 113 4.99 7.96 -11.75
C GLN A 113 3.70 8.66 -11.33
N LYS A 114 2.54 8.18 -11.79
CA LYS A 114 1.23 8.69 -11.36
C LYS A 114 1.07 8.69 -9.84
N VAL A 115 1.45 7.60 -9.16
CA VAL A 115 1.40 7.54 -7.69
C VAL A 115 2.30 8.61 -7.07
N PHE A 116 3.53 8.75 -7.56
CA PHE A 116 4.49 9.75 -7.07
C PHE A 116 3.97 11.18 -7.25
N ASP A 117 3.34 11.47 -8.38
CA ASP A 117 2.79 12.80 -8.67
C ASP A 117 1.56 13.12 -7.82
N GLU A 118 0.73 12.12 -7.47
CA GLU A 118 -0.46 12.27 -6.61
C GLU A 118 -0.13 12.37 -5.10
N MET A 119 1.10 12.11 -4.67
CA MET A 119 1.47 12.14 -3.24
C MET A 119 1.15 13.48 -2.54
N PRO A 120 1.54 14.65 -3.09
CA PRO A 120 1.25 15.94 -2.46
C PRO A 120 -0.25 16.23 -2.34
N ASP A 121 -1.05 15.83 -3.35
CA ASP A 121 -2.51 16.00 -3.36
C ASP A 121 -3.21 15.19 -2.25
N LYS A 122 -2.51 14.23 -1.67
CA LYS A 122 -2.97 13.38 -0.56
C LYS A 122 -2.28 13.68 0.76
N ASN A 123 -1.69 14.87 0.91
CA ASN A 123 -0.95 15.30 2.09
C ASN A 123 0.24 14.39 2.43
N CYS A 124 0.83 13.73 1.42
CA CYS A 124 2.06 12.98 1.57
C CYS A 124 3.23 13.80 1.01
N GLU A 125 4.13 14.23 1.88
CA GLU A 125 5.36 14.88 1.43
C GLU A 125 6.24 13.92 0.63
N ARG A 126 6.90 14.45 -0.39
CA ARG A 126 7.88 13.73 -1.20
C ARG A 126 9.27 14.03 -0.71
N THR A 127 9.99 13.02 -0.25
CA THR A 127 11.40 13.11 0.14
C THR A 127 12.30 12.38 -0.85
N VAL A 128 13.59 12.29 -0.49
CA VAL A 128 14.58 11.47 -1.20
C VAL A 128 14.13 10.00 -1.26
N LEU A 129 13.39 9.51 -0.25
CA LEU A 129 12.91 8.13 -0.21
C LEU A 129 11.95 7.83 -1.38
N SER A 130 10.94 8.67 -1.57
CA SER A 130 9.98 8.51 -2.68
C SER A 130 10.61 8.74 -4.04
N PHE A 131 11.57 9.65 -4.14
CA PHE A 131 12.34 9.85 -5.36
C PHE A 131 13.19 8.64 -5.73
N ASN A 132 13.93 8.06 -4.78
CA ASN A 132 14.72 6.85 -4.98
C ASN A 132 13.85 5.65 -5.38
N ALA A 133 12.64 5.56 -4.83
CA ALA A 133 11.68 4.53 -5.22
C ALA A 133 11.22 4.68 -6.68
N LEU A 134 10.98 5.91 -7.14
CA LEU A 134 10.65 6.18 -8.53
C LEU A 134 11.81 5.83 -9.47
N LEU A 135 13.05 6.21 -9.13
CA LEU A 135 14.23 5.81 -9.88
C LEU A 135 14.39 4.28 -9.96
N ALA A 136 14.21 3.58 -8.85
CA ALA A 136 14.22 2.12 -8.83
C ALA A 136 13.11 1.53 -9.73
N ALA A 137 11.94 2.17 -9.81
CA ALA A 137 10.87 1.76 -10.72
C ALA A 137 11.25 1.94 -12.21
N CYS A 138 11.98 3.01 -12.57
CA CYS A 138 12.52 3.19 -13.92
C CYS A 138 13.47 2.05 -14.31
N ILE A 139 14.38 1.68 -13.40
CA ILE A 139 15.33 0.57 -13.61
C ILE A 139 14.58 -0.75 -13.78
N ASN A 140 13.65 -1.06 -12.87
CA ASN A 140 12.88 -2.32 -12.90
C ASN A 140 11.99 -2.46 -14.13
N SER A 141 11.52 -1.35 -14.70
CA SER A 141 10.71 -1.34 -15.92
C SER A 141 11.53 -1.38 -17.21
N LYS A 142 12.87 -1.44 -17.12
CA LYS A 142 13.82 -1.40 -18.26
C LYS A 142 13.66 -0.16 -19.15
N LYS A 143 13.07 0.92 -18.63
CA LYS A 143 12.87 2.20 -19.33
C LYS A 143 13.99 3.16 -18.93
N PHE A 144 15.22 2.82 -19.31
CA PHE A 144 16.41 3.60 -18.97
C PHE A 144 16.36 5.03 -19.52
N ASP A 145 15.75 5.22 -20.69
CA ASP A 145 15.63 6.54 -21.34
C ASP A 145 14.84 7.56 -20.50
N LYS A 146 13.89 7.08 -19.68
CA LYS A 146 13.07 7.92 -18.80
C LYS A 146 13.76 8.31 -17.50
N VAL A 147 14.88 7.65 -17.15
CA VAL A 147 15.65 7.97 -15.93
C VAL A 147 16.15 9.41 -15.99
N ASP A 148 16.71 9.83 -17.12
CA ASP A 148 17.23 11.18 -17.29
C ASP A 148 16.12 12.25 -17.25
N GLU A 149 14.92 11.91 -17.72
CA GLU A 149 13.76 12.80 -17.65
C GLU A 149 13.31 13.02 -16.20
N VAL A 150 13.26 11.95 -15.39
CA VAL A 150 12.95 12.02 -13.95
C VAL A 150 14.00 12.87 -13.22
N PHE A 151 15.28 12.73 -13.55
CA PHE A 151 16.34 13.59 -13.00
C PHE A 151 16.19 15.07 -13.39
N ARG A 152 15.79 15.35 -14.64
CA ARG A 152 15.57 16.73 -15.12
C ARG A 152 14.31 17.37 -14.52
N GLY A 153 13.22 16.62 -14.35
CA GLY A 153 11.98 17.08 -13.74
C GLY A 153 12.11 17.37 -12.24
N SER A 154 12.81 16.49 -11.50
CA SER A 154 13.00 16.64 -10.05
C SER A 154 13.79 17.90 -9.67
N ARG A 155 14.76 18.31 -10.49
CA ARG A 155 15.48 19.60 -10.31
C ARG A 155 14.57 20.83 -10.38
N ARG A 156 13.39 20.72 -11.00
CA ARG A 156 12.42 21.83 -11.14
C ARG A 156 11.33 21.81 -10.08
N SER A 157 10.93 20.64 -9.57
CA SER A 157 9.84 20.50 -8.60
C SER A 157 10.30 20.50 -7.14
N CYS A 158 11.57 20.21 -6.88
CA CYS A 158 12.11 20.14 -5.53
C CYS A 158 12.83 21.44 -5.16
N GLN A 159 12.19 22.30 -4.36
CA GLN A 159 12.90 23.13 -3.38
C GLN A 159 13.49 22.20 -2.30
N LEU A 160 14.40 21.32 -2.69
CA LEU A 160 15.24 20.54 -1.77
C LEU A 160 16.38 21.46 -1.35
N ASN A 161 16.24 22.06 -0.17
CA ASN A 161 17.26 22.90 0.46
C ASN A 161 18.66 22.23 0.42
N ARG A 162 19.61 22.91 -0.24
CA ARG A 162 21.06 23.05 0.03
C ARG A 162 21.93 21.85 0.49
N MET A 163 21.54 20.57 0.37
CA MET A 163 22.44 19.45 0.72
C MET A 163 22.82 18.49 -0.42
N TRP A 164 22.31 18.70 -1.64
CA TRP A 164 22.57 17.79 -2.77
C TRP A 164 23.57 18.35 -3.80
N CYS A 165 24.72 18.78 -3.31
CA CYS A 165 25.97 18.92 -4.06
C CYS A 165 27.08 18.42 -3.13
N PRO A 166 27.85 17.33 -3.37
CA PRO A 166 28.04 16.52 -4.58
C PRO A 166 28.16 14.98 -4.30
N ILE A 167 27.23 14.12 -4.76
CA ILE A 167 27.46 12.64 -4.80
C ILE A 167 26.97 12.02 -6.12
N ILE A 168 27.09 12.77 -7.22
CA ILE A 168 27.05 12.16 -8.56
C ILE A 168 28.27 12.67 -9.34
N LEU A 169 29.42 12.13 -8.94
CA LEU A 169 30.57 11.71 -9.74
C LEU A 169 31.38 10.74 -8.88
#